data_AF-A0A0G8CG53-F1
#
_entry.id   AF-A0A0G8CG53-F1
#
_cell.length_a   1.000
_cell.length_b   1.000
_cell.length_c   1.000
_cell.angle_alpha   90.00
_cell.angle_beta   90.00
_cell.angle_gamma   90.00
#
_symmetry.space_group_name_H-M   'P 1'
#
loop_
_entity.id
_entity.type
_entity.pdbx_description
1 polymer ?
#
loop_
_entity_poly.entity_id
_entity_poly.type
_entity_poly.pdbx_seq_one_letter_code
_entity_poly.pdbx_strand_id
1 'polypeptide(L)'
;MFWKRKTVIAKFSDLKTAELENKLLCLDNKSFGKFITSSIDYDKGFISEKVLEKEKNALMQVGKETLKNTINRINSIEEQYDGYKLPVLIAPFMTTLLIVLGNQFFFRKEIIETQGLTSAAVTFLLLLLTYSFAFVKIISIGKRGHSKLIFFKYVLEECLDNKKEKEEERKKNISHIESA
;
A
#
# COMPACT_ATOMS: atom_id res chain seq x y z
N MET A 1 -13.40 12.52 -19.49
CA MET A 1 -14.27 11.40 -19.04
C MET A 1 -13.45 10.11 -19.11
N PHE A 2 -12.69 9.78 -18.05
CA PHE A 2 -11.89 8.55 -18.02
C PHE A 2 -12.67 7.45 -17.29
N TRP A 3 -13.36 6.61 -18.05
CA TRP A 3 -13.95 5.38 -17.52
C TRP A 3 -12.83 4.40 -17.19
N LYS A 4 -12.30 4.47 -15.97
CA LYS A 4 -11.47 3.41 -15.39
C LYS A 4 -12.37 2.18 -15.26
N ARG A 5 -12.20 1.16 -16.11
CA ARG A 5 -12.82 -0.16 -15.84
C ARG A 5 -12.41 -0.57 -14.43
N LYS A 6 -13.36 -0.61 -13.50
CA LYS A 6 -13.16 -1.26 -12.20
C LYS A 6 -12.94 -2.73 -12.48
N THR A 7 -11.69 -3.16 -12.60
CA THR A 7 -11.35 -4.57 -12.45
C THR A 7 -11.78 -4.96 -11.04
N VAL A 8 -12.87 -5.71 -10.92
CA VAL A 8 -13.32 -6.28 -9.66
C VAL A 8 -12.29 -7.33 -9.30
N ILE A 9 -11.41 -6.99 -8.36
CA ILE A 9 -10.47 -7.95 -7.79
C ILE A 9 -11.23 -8.67 -6.68
N ALA A 10 -11.31 -10.00 -6.75
CA ALA A 10 -12.01 -10.81 -5.75
C ALA A 10 -11.39 -10.63 -4.36
N LYS A 11 -12.22 -10.59 -3.31
CA LYS A 11 -11.75 -10.58 -1.92
C LYS A 11 -11.31 -11.97 -1.49
N PHE A 12 -10.62 -12.11 -0.36
CA PHE A 12 -10.17 -13.42 0.12
C PHE A 12 -11.36 -14.30 0.47
N SER A 13 -12.40 -13.73 1.08
CA SER A 13 -13.62 -14.45 1.44
C SER A 13 -14.48 -14.90 0.25
N ASP A 14 -14.19 -14.39 -0.96
CA ASP A 14 -14.88 -14.79 -2.19
C ASP A 14 -14.19 -15.98 -2.89
N LEU A 15 -13.02 -16.39 -2.39
CA LEU A 15 -12.18 -17.41 -3.01
C LEU A 15 -12.23 -18.73 -2.24
N LYS A 16 -12.16 -19.83 -2.98
CA LYS A 16 -11.92 -21.15 -2.36
C LYS A 16 -10.50 -21.17 -1.76
N THR A 17 -10.30 -21.91 -0.68
CA THR A 17 -9.01 -21.98 0.04
C THR A 17 -7.83 -22.29 -0.89
N ALA A 18 -7.96 -23.27 -1.78
CA ALA A 18 -6.91 -23.61 -2.75
C ALA A 18 -6.62 -22.49 -3.77
N GLU A 19 -7.64 -21.74 -4.17
CA GLU A 19 -7.47 -20.60 -5.09
C GLU A 19 -6.81 -19.42 -4.37
N LEU A 20 -7.17 -19.18 -3.11
CA LEU A 20 -6.55 -18.18 -2.25
C LEU A 20 -5.07 -18.49 -2.03
N GLU A 21 -4.75 -19.74 -1.67
CA GLU A 21 -3.36 -20.21 -1.50
C GLU A 21 -2.53 -20.02 -2.76
N ASN A 22 -3.06 -20.42 -3.92
CA ASN A 22 -2.39 -20.23 -5.19
C ASN A 22 -2.14 -18.75 -5.48
N LYS A 23 -3.12 -17.86 -5.23
CA LYS A 23 -2.93 -16.42 -5.43
C LYS A 23 -1.89 -15.82 -4.48
N LEU A 24 -1.83 -16.27 -3.23
CA LEU A 24 -0.83 -15.78 -2.27
C LEU A 24 0.59 -16.20 -2.66
N LEU A 25 0.77 -17.44 -3.13
CA LEU A 25 2.08 -18.00 -3.44
C LEU A 25 2.56 -17.65 -4.86
N CYS A 26 1.69 -17.70 -5.86
CA CYS A 26 2.09 -17.80 -7.27
C CYS A 26 1.85 -16.53 -8.10
N LEU A 27 1.10 -15.54 -7.60
CA LEU A 27 0.99 -14.25 -8.32
C LEU A 27 2.37 -13.61 -8.48
N ASP A 28 2.60 -12.80 -9.51
CA ASP A 28 3.78 -11.93 -9.57
C ASP A 28 3.70 -10.82 -8.50
N ASN A 29 4.83 -10.21 -8.13
CA ASN A 29 4.86 -9.23 -7.03
C ASN A 29 3.87 -8.07 -7.22
N LYS A 30 3.76 -7.55 -8.44
CA LYS A 30 2.89 -6.42 -8.76
C LYS A 30 1.41 -6.80 -8.64
N SER A 31 1.03 -7.97 -9.17
CA SER A 31 -0.33 -8.49 -9.05
C SER A 31 -0.67 -8.91 -7.63
N PHE A 32 0.29 -9.48 -6.90
CA PHE A 32 0.16 -9.86 -5.49
C PHE A 32 -0.14 -8.64 -4.60
N GLY A 33 0.66 -7.57 -4.69
CA GLY A 33 0.36 -6.39 -3.90
C GLY A 33 -0.94 -5.70 -4.31
N LYS A 34 -1.31 -5.72 -5.60
CA LYS A 34 -2.64 -5.25 -6.03
C LYS A 34 -3.76 -6.09 -5.43
N PHE A 35 -3.62 -7.41 -5.46
CA PHE A 35 -4.56 -8.34 -4.88
C PHE A 35 -4.77 -8.02 -3.40
N ILE A 36 -3.70 -8.01 -2.60
CA ILE A 36 -3.76 -7.66 -1.17
C ILE A 36 -4.38 -6.28 -0.95
N THR A 37 -3.84 -5.24 -1.56
CA THR A 37 -4.29 -3.86 -1.30
C THR A 37 -5.72 -3.57 -1.78
N SER A 38 -6.28 -4.43 -2.63
CA SER A 38 -7.66 -4.36 -3.10
C SER A 38 -8.64 -5.21 -2.28
N SER A 39 -8.22 -6.37 -1.80
CA SER A 39 -9.02 -7.24 -0.91
C SER A 39 -9.17 -6.60 0.48
N ILE A 40 -8.17 -5.82 0.88
CA ILE A 40 -8.04 -5.10 2.14
C ILE A 40 -8.13 -3.59 1.83
N ASP A 41 -9.36 -3.05 1.77
CA ASP A 41 -9.57 -1.61 1.49
C ASP A 41 -9.51 -0.74 2.76
N TYR A 42 -8.33 -0.64 3.35
CA TYR A 42 -8.08 0.12 4.59
C TYR A 42 -7.78 1.57 4.21
N ASP A 43 -8.81 2.28 3.74
CA ASP A 43 -8.80 3.73 3.87
C ASP A 43 -9.16 4.08 5.32
N LYS A 44 -8.32 4.89 5.94
CA LYS A 44 -8.39 5.27 7.36
C LYS A 44 -9.85 5.58 7.76
N GLY A 45 -10.44 4.71 8.58
CA GLY A 45 -11.63 5.02 9.38
C GLY A 45 -12.96 4.33 9.02
N PHE A 46 -13.09 3.59 7.92
CA PHE A 46 -14.41 3.07 7.49
C PHE A 46 -14.42 1.60 7.02
N ILE A 47 -13.68 0.71 7.66
CA ILE A 47 -13.95 -0.73 7.51
C ILE A 47 -14.86 -1.17 8.63
N SER A 48 -16.00 -1.74 8.27
CA SER A 48 -16.81 -2.50 9.21
C SER A 48 -15.98 -3.69 9.72
N GLU A 49 -15.79 -3.77 11.03
CA GLU A 49 -15.10 -4.86 11.73
C GLU A 49 -15.52 -6.24 11.21
N LYS A 50 -16.81 -6.41 10.90
CA LYS A 50 -17.38 -7.63 10.30
C LYS A 50 -16.74 -8.03 8.97
N VAL A 51 -16.37 -7.06 8.13
CA VAL A 51 -15.72 -7.33 6.84
C VAL A 51 -14.27 -7.77 7.07
N LEU A 52 -13.53 -7.10 7.95
CA LEU A 52 -12.19 -7.50 8.33
C LEU A 52 -12.19 -8.93 8.92
N GLU A 53 -13.13 -9.22 9.80
CA GLU A 53 -13.26 -10.53 10.42
C GLU A 53 -13.60 -11.62 9.39
N LYS A 54 -14.48 -11.33 8.42
CA LYS A 54 -14.78 -12.25 7.32
C LYS A 54 -13.54 -12.59 6.48
N GLU A 55 -12.73 -11.58 6.13
CA GLU A 55 -11.48 -11.77 5.39
C GLU A 55 -10.44 -12.53 6.21
N LYS A 56 -10.31 -12.20 7.50
CA LYS A 56 -9.44 -12.91 8.46
C LYS A 56 -9.84 -14.38 8.61
N ASN A 57 -11.14 -14.68 8.67
CA ASN A 57 -11.65 -16.04 8.74
C ASN A 57 -11.28 -16.87 7.50
N ALA A 58 -11.29 -16.26 6.30
CA ALA A 58 -10.80 -16.93 5.10
C ALA A 58 -9.30 -17.23 5.17
N LEU A 59 -8.49 -16.29 5.67
CA LEU A 59 -7.05 -16.48 5.89
C LEU A 59 -6.76 -17.54 6.96
N MET A 60 -7.60 -17.66 7.99
CA MET A 60 -7.50 -18.72 9.01
C MET A 60 -7.68 -20.13 8.44
N GLN A 61 -8.29 -20.30 7.27
CA GLN A 61 -8.41 -21.60 6.61
C GLN A 61 -7.16 -21.99 5.82
N VAL A 62 -6.29 -21.04 5.49
CA VAL A 62 -5.05 -21.26 4.72
C VAL A 62 -4.02 -22.03 5.55
N GLY A 63 -3.25 -22.92 4.90
CA GLY A 63 -2.18 -23.69 5.54
C GLY A 63 -1.12 -22.82 6.26
N LYS A 64 -0.60 -23.32 7.39
CA LYS A 64 0.39 -22.61 8.22
C LYS A 64 1.66 -22.25 7.43
N GLU A 65 2.14 -23.18 6.60
CA GLU A 65 3.29 -22.95 5.73
C GLU A 65 3.02 -21.87 4.68
N THR A 66 1.82 -21.88 4.08
CA THR A 66 1.40 -20.86 3.12
C THR A 66 1.36 -19.48 3.73
N LEU A 67 0.83 -19.34 4.96
CA LEU A 67 0.84 -18.07 5.70
C LEU A 67 2.28 -17.59 5.95
N LYS A 68 3.16 -18.47 6.42
CA LYS A 68 4.58 -18.15 6.67
C LYS A 68 5.31 -17.72 5.39
N ASN A 69 5.11 -18.44 4.30
CA ASN A 69 5.70 -18.10 3.00
C ASN A 69 5.17 -16.76 2.48
N THR A 70 3.88 -16.48 2.70
CA THR A 70 3.28 -15.19 2.34
C THR A 70 3.90 -14.04 3.14
N ILE A 71 4.16 -14.21 4.44
CA ILE A 71 4.85 -13.20 5.26
C ILE A 71 6.28 -12.99 4.77
N ASN A 72 7.04 -14.06 4.52
CA ASN A 72 8.40 -13.96 3.99
C ASN A 72 8.42 -13.22 2.66
N ARG A 73 7.45 -13.51 1.80
CA ARG A 73 7.26 -12.83 0.53
C ARG A 73 6.99 -11.35 0.73
N ILE A 74 6.09 -10.97 1.65
CA ILE A 74 5.82 -9.57 1.99
C ILE A 74 7.11 -8.88 2.43
N ASN A 75 7.88 -9.47 3.35
CA ASN A 75 9.15 -8.91 3.80
C ASN A 75 10.14 -8.69 2.64
N SER A 76 10.18 -9.61 1.67
CA SER A 76 11.09 -9.50 0.50
C SER A 76 10.70 -8.37 -0.47
N ILE A 77 9.42 -7.98 -0.50
CA ILE A 77 8.91 -6.96 -1.43
C ILE A 77 8.55 -5.65 -0.71
N GLU A 78 8.62 -5.60 0.61
CA GLU A 78 8.19 -4.47 1.43
C GLU A 78 8.85 -3.17 0.98
N GLU A 79 10.16 -3.21 0.72
CA GLU A 79 10.92 -2.06 0.20
C GLU A 79 10.49 -1.64 -1.21
N GLN A 80 10.02 -2.56 -2.05
CA GLN A 80 9.51 -2.24 -3.38
C GLN A 80 8.16 -1.50 -3.31
N TYR A 81 7.41 -1.72 -2.23
CA TYR A 81 6.14 -1.05 -1.95
C TYR A 81 6.31 0.24 -1.16
N ASP A 82 7.50 0.54 -0.68
CA ASP A 82 7.90 1.83 -0.12
C ASP A 82 8.06 2.89 -1.23
N GLY A 83 6.95 3.16 -1.91
CA GLY A 83 6.87 4.00 -3.10
C GLY A 83 7.07 5.49 -2.84
N TYR A 84 7.34 5.92 -1.60
CA TYR A 84 7.63 7.32 -1.28
C TYR A 84 9.13 7.63 -1.26
N LYS A 85 10.02 6.63 -1.12
CA LYS A 85 11.48 6.82 -1.14
C LYS A 85 11.97 7.47 -2.42
N LEU A 86 11.52 6.97 -3.57
CA LEU A 86 11.93 7.48 -4.89
C LEU A 86 11.46 8.94 -5.12
N PRO A 87 10.18 9.30 -4.87
CA PRO A 87 9.75 10.71 -4.88
C PRO A 87 10.59 11.60 -3.95
N VAL A 88 10.88 11.15 -2.73
CA VAL A 88 11.70 11.92 -1.77
C VAL A 88 13.13 12.13 -2.30
N LEU A 89 13.71 11.14 -2.97
CA LEU A 89 15.04 11.26 -3.60
C LEU A 89 15.05 12.26 -4.76
N ILE A 90 13.97 12.29 -5.56
CA ILE A 90 13.87 13.14 -6.77
C ILE A 90 13.47 14.58 -6.43
N ALA A 91 12.79 14.80 -5.29
CA ALA A 91 12.27 16.10 -4.87
C ALA A 91 13.31 17.23 -4.91
N PRO A 92 14.54 17.05 -4.37
CA PRO A 92 15.55 18.10 -4.39
C PRO A 92 15.91 18.53 -5.82
N PHE A 93 16.12 17.57 -6.73
CA PHE A 93 16.45 17.86 -8.13
C PHE A 93 15.34 18.65 -8.83
N MET A 94 14.08 18.23 -8.66
CA MET A 94 12.93 18.93 -9.24
C MET A 94 12.75 20.32 -8.62
N THR A 95 13.02 20.46 -7.33
CA THR A 95 12.97 21.75 -6.63
C THR A 95 14.06 22.69 -7.12
N THR A 96 15.29 22.20 -7.32
CA THR A 96 16.39 22.98 -7.92
C THR A 96 16.04 23.44 -9.33
N LEU A 97 15.47 22.56 -10.17
CA LEU A 97 15.01 22.93 -11.51
C LEU A 97 13.93 24.02 -11.46
N LEU A 98 12.98 23.92 -10.52
CA LEU A 98 11.95 24.94 -10.29
C LEU A 98 12.54 26.30 -9.90
N ILE A 99 13.55 26.31 -9.04
CA ILE A 99 14.25 27.54 -8.64
C ILE A 99 14.97 28.17 -9.83
N VAL A 100 15.68 27.36 -10.63
CA VAL A 100 16.35 27.83 -11.85
C VAL A 100 15.33 28.38 -12.84
N LEU A 101 14.20 27.69 -13.04
CA LEU A 101 13.10 28.14 -13.90
C LEU A 101 12.52 29.48 -13.43
N GLY A 102 12.31 29.63 -12.13
CA GLY A 102 11.85 30.89 -11.53
C GLY A 102 12.81 32.04 -11.85
N ASN A 103 14.10 31.86 -11.56
CA ASN A 103 15.10 32.92 -11.72
C ASN A 103 15.43 33.24 -13.19
N GLN A 104 15.53 32.23 -14.05
CA GLN A 104 15.99 32.40 -15.43
C GLN A 104 14.87 32.73 -16.41
N PHE A 105 13.62 32.38 -16.08
CA PHE A 105 12.47 32.56 -16.97
C PHE A 105 11.46 33.56 -16.39
N PHE A 106 10.85 33.27 -15.25
CA PHE A 106 9.75 34.08 -14.72
C PHE A 106 10.21 35.44 -14.19
N PHE A 107 11.35 35.50 -13.50
CA PHE A 107 11.89 36.72 -12.92
C PHE A 107 13.03 37.35 -13.73
N ARG A 108 13.15 36.95 -15.00
CA ARG A 108 14.09 37.59 -15.93
C ARG A 108 13.60 39.00 -16.26
N LYS A 109 14.51 39.97 -16.27
CA LYS A 109 14.20 41.39 -16.50
C LYS A 109 13.35 41.63 -17.75
N GLU A 110 13.72 41.04 -18.88
CA GLU A 110 13.01 41.15 -20.17
C GLU A 110 11.56 40.61 -20.11
N ILE A 111 11.34 39.55 -19.33
CA ILE A 111 10.02 38.94 -19.13
C ILE A 111 9.17 39.80 -18.18
N ILE A 112 9.77 40.34 -17.12
CA ILE A 112 9.10 41.26 -16.19
C ILE A 112 8.68 42.54 -16.92
N GLU A 113 9.53 43.08 -17.79
CA GLU A 113 9.25 44.29 -18.57
C GLU A 113 8.08 44.09 -19.56
N THR A 114 7.87 42.86 -20.06
CA THR A 114 6.81 42.53 -21.02
C THR A 114 5.51 42.06 -20.36
N GLN A 115 5.59 41.24 -19.32
CA GLN A 115 4.42 40.61 -18.68
C GLN A 115 4.01 41.27 -17.36
N GLY A 116 4.87 42.10 -16.78
CA GLY A 116 4.68 42.69 -15.47
C GLY A 116 5.06 41.74 -14.33
N LEU A 117 5.66 42.30 -13.28
CA LEU A 117 6.14 41.55 -12.12
C LEU A 117 5.03 40.74 -11.42
N THR A 118 3.84 41.33 -11.30
CA THR A 118 2.69 40.71 -10.62
C THR A 118 2.19 39.49 -11.38
N SER A 119 2.10 39.56 -12.71
CA SER A 119 1.68 38.44 -13.56
C SER A 119 2.67 37.27 -13.50
N ALA A 120 3.97 37.58 -13.59
CA ALA A 120 5.03 36.59 -13.47
C ALA A 120 5.02 35.90 -12.10
N ALA A 121 4.85 36.66 -11.02
CA ALA A 121 4.78 36.13 -9.65
C ALA A 121 3.56 35.22 -9.44
N VAL A 122 2.37 35.62 -9.92
CA VAL A 122 1.15 34.81 -9.80
C VAL A 122 1.27 33.51 -10.59
N THR A 123 1.82 33.56 -11.81
CA THR A 123 1.99 32.37 -12.64
C THR A 123 2.99 31.39 -12.04
N PHE A 124 4.11 31.90 -11.52
CA PHE A 124 5.10 31.07 -10.83
C PHE A 124 4.55 30.45 -9.53
N LEU A 125 3.74 31.21 -8.78
CA LEU A 125 3.06 30.70 -7.59
C LEU A 125 2.09 29.55 -7.92
N LEU A 126 1.31 29.66 -8.99
CA LEU A 126 0.41 28.58 -9.45
C LEU A 126 1.18 27.32 -9.83
N LEU A 127 2.32 27.49 -10.51
CA LEU A 127 3.23 26.38 -10.84
C LEU A 127 3.76 25.69 -9.58
N LEU A 128 4.23 26.47 -8.59
CA LEU A 128 4.71 25.95 -7.30
C LEU A 128 3.62 25.20 -6.52
N LEU A 129 2.39 25.74 -6.49
CA LEU A 129 1.25 25.09 -5.84
C LEU A 129 0.90 23.77 -6.53
N THR A 130 0.89 23.76 -7.86
CA THR A 130 0.61 22.55 -8.66
C THR A 130 1.67 21.48 -8.43
N TYR A 131 2.95 21.86 -8.45
CA TYR A 131 4.07 20.98 -8.12
C TYR A 131 3.93 20.39 -6.71
N SER A 132 3.71 21.25 -5.71
CA SER A 132 3.58 20.83 -4.32
C SER A 132 2.41 19.87 -4.12
N PHE A 133 1.26 20.17 -4.74
CA PHE A 133 0.08 19.31 -4.68
C PHE A 133 0.33 17.95 -5.34
N ALA A 134 0.93 17.92 -6.53
CA ALA A 134 1.27 16.68 -7.22
C ALA A 134 2.24 15.83 -6.40
N PHE A 135 3.25 16.46 -5.80
CA PHE A 135 4.25 15.80 -4.97
C PHE A 135 3.64 15.17 -3.72
N VAL A 136 2.80 15.92 -2.99
CA VAL A 136 2.05 15.41 -1.83
C VAL A 136 1.16 14.23 -2.22
N LYS A 137 0.47 14.30 -3.36
CA LYS A 137 -0.38 13.20 -3.84
C LYS A 137 0.43 11.94 -4.14
N ILE A 138 1.57 12.06 -4.81
CA ILE A 138 2.46 10.93 -5.13
C ILE A 138 2.95 10.27 -3.83
N ILE A 139 3.46 11.06 -2.87
CA ILE A 139 3.89 10.54 -1.56
C ILE A 139 2.74 9.85 -0.84
N SER A 140 1.55 10.45 -0.82
CA SER A 140 0.37 9.90 -0.15
C SER A 140 -0.04 8.55 -0.74
N ILE A 141 -0.02 8.41 -2.07
CA ILE A 141 -0.33 7.14 -2.75
C ILE A 141 0.71 6.07 -2.40
N GLY A 142 2.01 6.43 -2.44
CA GLY A 142 3.10 5.52 -2.07
C GLY A 142 2.99 5.03 -0.63
N LYS A 143 2.81 5.95 0.33
CA LYS A 143 2.62 5.62 1.75
C LYS A 143 1.40 4.74 2.00
N ARG A 144 0.30 4.97 1.28
CA ARG A 144 -0.92 4.17 1.42
C ARG A 144 -0.73 2.73 0.96
N GLY A 145 -0.01 2.51 -0.14
CA GLY A 145 0.31 1.16 -0.63
C GLY A 145 1.15 0.37 0.37
N HIS A 146 2.23 0.99 0.87
CA HIS A 146 3.11 0.41 1.87
C HIS A 146 2.37 0.08 3.18
N SER A 147 1.57 1.03 3.70
CA SER A 147 0.80 0.83 4.93
C SER A 147 -0.22 -0.32 4.84
N LYS A 148 -0.90 -0.48 3.69
CA LYS A 148 -1.80 -1.61 3.46
C LYS A 148 -1.06 -2.96 3.46
N LEU A 149 0.15 -3.00 2.92
CA LEU A 149 0.97 -4.21 2.88
C LEU A 149 1.45 -4.62 4.29
N ILE A 150 1.94 -3.65 5.08
CA ILE A 150 2.34 -3.87 6.48
C ILE A 150 1.15 -4.35 7.31
N PHE A 151 -0.01 -3.71 7.15
CA PHE A 151 -1.20 -4.13 7.89
C PHE A 151 -1.61 -5.57 7.56
N PHE A 152 -1.56 -5.96 6.27
CA PHE A 152 -1.85 -7.33 5.89
C PHE A 152 -0.87 -8.34 6.53
N LYS A 153 0.42 -7.99 6.61
CA LYS A 153 1.41 -8.80 7.33
C LYS A 153 1.00 -9.02 8.79
N TYR A 154 0.59 -7.98 9.51
CA TYR A 154 0.09 -8.11 10.88
C TYR A 154 -1.12 -9.06 10.99
N VAL A 155 -2.07 -8.99 10.04
CA VAL A 155 -3.22 -9.92 10.01
C VAL A 155 -2.77 -11.38 9.82
N LEU A 156 -1.76 -11.62 8.97
CA LEU A 156 -1.21 -12.96 8.77
C LEU A 156 -0.47 -13.48 10.00
N GLU A 157 0.29 -12.61 10.68
CA GLU A 157 0.98 -12.94 11.95
C GLU A 157 -0.04 -13.33 13.02
N GLU A 158 -1.10 -12.54 13.17
CA GLU A 158 -2.21 -12.86 14.09
C GLU A 158 -2.88 -14.20 13.74
N CYS A 159 -3.08 -14.50 12.46
CA CYS A 159 -3.61 -15.80 12.04
C CYS A 159 -2.68 -16.97 12.38
N LEU A 160 -1.37 -16.78 12.27
CA LEU A 160 -0.38 -17.79 12.64
C LEU A 160 -0.34 -18.03 14.14
N ASP A 161 -0.39 -16.98 14.96
CA ASP A 161 -0.33 -17.11 16.41
C ASP A 161 -1.59 -17.78 16.96
N ASN A 162 -2.78 -17.39 16.49
CA ASN A 162 -4.04 -18.07 16.80
C ASN A 162 -4.03 -19.57 16.44
N LYS A 163 -3.31 -19.96 15.37
CA LYS A 163 -3.16 -21.37 14.99
C LYS A 163 -2.21 -22.13 15.93
N LYS A 164 -1.12 -21.50 16.38
CA LYS A 164 -0.19 -22.11 17.34
C LYS A 164 -0.87 -22.35 18.69
N GLU A 165 -1.61 -21.37 19.18
CA GLU A 165 -2.35 -21.49 20.45
C GLU A 165 -3.35 -22.65 20.39
N LYS A 166 -4.12 -22.78 19.30
CA LYS A 166 -5.05 -23.90 19.10
C LYS A 166 -4.36 -25.27 19.01
N GLU A 167 -3.14 -25.34 18.44
CA GLU A 167 -2.33 -26.56 18.43
C GLU A 167 -1.84 -26.93 19.84
N GLU A 168 -1.42 -25.94 20.63
CA GLU A 168 -0.97 -26.15 22.01
C GLU A 168 -2.11 -26.56 22.95
N GLU A 169 -3.29 -25.94 22.83
CA GLU A 169 -4.50 -26.34 23.56
C GLU A 169 -4.93 -27.76 23.21
N ARG A 170 -4.91 -28.14 21.92
CA ARG A 170 -5.19 -29.52 21.51
C ARG A 170 -4.19 -30.50 22.11
N LYS A 171 -2.90 -30.18 22.08
CA LYS A 171 -1.86 -31.04 22.68
C LYS A 171 -2.05 -31.21 24.19
N LYS A 172 -2.37 -30.13 24.91
CA LYS A 172 -2.70 -30.17 26.35
C LYS A 172 -3.94 -31.03 26.62
N ASN A 173 -5.00 -30.86 25.84
CA ASN A 173 -6.23 -31.64 26.02
C ASN A 173 -6.05 -33.13 25.71
N ILE A 174 -5.24 -33.48 24.70
CA ILE A 174 -4.91 -34.88 24.40
C ILE A 174 -4.08 -35.49 25.54
N SER A 175 -3.07 -34.78 26.06
CA SER A 175 -2.27 -35.26 27.19
C SER A 175 -3.09 -35.45 28.47
N HIS A 176 -4.14 -34.65 28.69
CA HIS A 176 -5.05 -34.79 29.83
C HIS A 176 -5.97 -36.01 29.72
N ILE A 177 -6.35 -36.41 28.50
CA ILE A 177 -7.18 -37.61 28.27
C ILE A 177 -6.34 -38.89 28.38
N GLU A 178 -5.07 -38.87 27.94
CA GLU A 178 -4.16 -40.02 28.06
C GLU A 178 -3.64 -40.25 29.49
N SER A 179 -3.80 -39.26 30.38
CA SER A 179 -3.38 -39.31 31.79
C SER A 179 -4.53 -39.61 32.77
N ALA A 180 -5.74 -39.87 32.29
CA ALA A 180 -6.95 -40.16 33.08
C ALA A 180 -7.39 -41.63 32.89
#